data_AF-A0A7Y3PUN2-F1
#
_entry.id   AF-A0A7Y3PUN2-F1
#
_cell.length_a   1.000
_cell.length_b   1.000
_cell.length_c   1.000
_cell.angle_alpha   90.00
_cell.angle_beta   90.00
_cell.angle_gamma   90.00
#
_symmetry.space_group_name_H-M   'P 1'
#
loop_
_entity.id
_entity.type
_entity.pdbx_description
1 polymer ?
#
loop_
_entity_poly.entity_id
_entity_poly.type
_entity_poly.pdbx_seq_one_letter_code
_entity_poly.pdbx_strand_id
1 'polypeptide(L)'
;MATQEHPIPQFPAGFLWGVSTSAHQIEGAAELREPSVWDAFTAEPGRVKDGSTAAVAVDHYHRYREDVALLAGLGVDAYRFSVSWPRVRAEGGLDFYDRLVDELCAAGVRPVPTLFHWDLPVTLQEGGGWLERDTAARYAEYVSLVADRLGDRVKKWITINEPAEHTLFGHALGAHAPGKQLMFDALPVAHHLLLAHGLGVQALRAAGATDIGIANSHGPTWAASEEQADVEAAAFYDLLLNRLFAEPVLLGEYPDGMGDLMPGDVTADLKVISEPLDFYGVNYYAPTRVGAPQGADIEFGGLTIPAELPFSVQEIDDVPVTDFGWPVVPEGLTELLTGFRERYGDRLPPVVITENGCSYEGVHDRARIDYLDGHVRALHRAVEAGVDVRGYFVWSLMDNFEWAEGYAQRFGLVHVDLDTQERTPKDSYGWYQELLRAQR
;
A
#
# COMPACT_ATOMS: atom_id res chain seq x y z
N MET A 1 36.28 5.61 10.38
CA MET A 1 36.61 5.94 8.98
C MET A 1 35.29 6.21 8.30
N ALA A 2 35.02 7.45 7.90
CA ALA A 2 33.80 7.77 7.17
C ALA A 2 33.81 6.98 5.86
N THR A 3 32.89 6.04 5.71
CA THR A 3 32.61 5.36 4.45
C THR A 3 32.26 6.46 3.45
N GLN A 4 33.11 6.63 2.43
CA GLN A 4 32.70 7.34 1.22
C GLN A 4 31.61 6.48 0.59
N GLU A 5 30.36 6.73 0.97
CA GLU A 5 29.22 6.10 0.32
C GLU A 5 29.23 6.53 -1.14
N HIS A 6 29.45 5.56 -2.03
CA HIS A 6 29.35 5.79 -3.46
C HIS A 6 27.95 6.34 -3.78
N PRO A 7 27.82 7.30 -4.71
CA PRO A 7 26.51 7.83 -5.07
C PRO A 7 25.55 6.70 -5.48
N ILE A 8 24.26 6.88 -5.23
CA ILE A 8 23.22 5.98 -5.76
C ILE A 8 23.37 5.94 -7.29
N PRO A 9 23.37 4.74 -7.91
CA PRO A 9 23.43 4.62 -9.37
C PRO A 9 22.29 5.37 -10.08
N GLN A 10 22.52 5.76 -11.33
CA GLN A 10 21.50 6.47 -12.12
C GLN A 10 20.41 5.52 -12.57
N PHE A 11 19.16 5.85 -12.26
CA PHE A 11 18.01 5.15 -12.79
C PHE A 11 17.72 5.55 -14.25
N PRO A 12 16.91 4.75 -14.98
CA PRO A 12 16.55 5.07 -16.35
C PRO A 12 15.97 6.49 -16.50
N ALA A 13 16.23 7.12 -17.64
CA ALA A 13 15.67 8.44 -17.93
C ALA A 13 14.13 8.42 -17.86
N GLY A 14 13.56 9.39 -17.13
CA GLY A 14 12.11 9.46 -16.91
C GLY A 14 11.59 8.57 -15.78
N PHE A 15 12.48 7.96 -14.98
CA PHE A 15 12.10 7.25 -13.76
C PHE A 15 11.38 8.20 -12.80
N LEU A 16 10.23 7.76 -12.29
CA LEU A 16 9.35 8.58 -11.48
C LEU A 16 9.71 8.47 -10.00
N TRP A 17 10.13 9.58 -9.39
CA TRP A 17 10.40 9.63 -7.95
C TRP A 17 9.25 10.29 -7.19
N GLY A 18 8.80 9.66 -6.12
CA GLY A 18 7.67 10.17 -5.34
C GLY A 18 7.69 9.80 -3.87
N VAL A 19 6.64 10.25 -3.19
CA VAL A 19 6.30 9.87 -1.82
C VAL A 19 4.81 9.56 -1.76
N SER A 20 4.43 8.76 -0.77
CA SER A 20 3.06 8.25 -0.62
C SER A 20 2.47 8.61 0.74
N THR A 21 1.14 8.75 0.79
CA THR A 21 0.31 8.82 2.00
C THR A 21 -1.08 8.20 1.75
N SER A 22 -1.89 8.05 2.81
CA SER A 22 -3.28 7.61 2.74
C SER A 22 -4.23 8.61 3.42
N ALA A 23 -5.41 8.83 2.83
CA ALA A 23 -6.43 9.75 3.28
C ALA A 23 -6.79 9.58 4.76
N HIS A 24 -7.20 8.38 5.18
CA HIS A 24 -7.59 8.14 6.57
C HIS A 24 -6.43 8.38 7.54
N GLN A 25 -5.19 8.10 7.11
CA GLN A 25 -4.01 8.22 7.96
C GLN A 25 -3.56 9.67 8.18
N ILE A 26 -3.85 10.59 7.25
CA ILE A 26 -3.34 11.97 7.33
C ILE A 26 -4.41 13.07 7.38
N GLU A 27 -5.60 12.87 6.80
CA GLU A 27 -6.53 13.97 6.53
C GLU A 27 -7.13 14.57 7.79
N GLY A 28 -7.66 13.74 8.68
CA GLY A 28 -8.51 14.21 9.77
C GLY A 28 -9.83 14.79 9.27
N ALA A 29 -10.33 15.80 10.00
CA ALA A 29 -11.61 16.47 9.75
C ALA A 29 -12.75 15.45 9.57
N ALA A 30 -12.84 14.49 10.50
CA ALA A 30 -13.80 13.39 10.45
C ALA A 30 -15.27 13.86 10.53
N GLU A 31 -15.51 15.01 11.14
CA GLU A 31 -16.83 15.66 11.22
C GLU A 31 -17.33 16.19 9.86
N LEU A 32 -16.46 16.30 8.86
CA LEU A 32 -16.78 16.82 7.52
C LEU A 32 -17.00 15.72 6.47
N ARG A 33 -17.08 14.45 6.87
CA ARG A 33 -17.34 13.30 5.98
C ARG A 33 -18.24 12.27 6.67
N GLU A 34 -18.76 11.31 5.90
CA GLU A 34 -19.36 10.12 6.51
C GLU A 34 -18.28 9.29 7.25
N PRO A 35 -18.63 8.55 8.32
CA PRO A 35 -17.69 7.64 8.97
C PRO A 35 -17.24 6.50 8.04
N SER A 36 -15.96 6.11 8.15
CA SER A 36 -15.41 4.91 7.54
C SER A 36 -15.41 3.72 8.49
N VAL A 37 -15.17 2.51 7.96
CA VAL A 37 -14.96 1.31 8.78
C VAL A 37 -13.86 1.48 9.81
N TRP A 38 -12.84 2.31 9.54
CA TRP A 38 -11.80 2.64 10.51
C TRP A 38 -12.28 3.59 11.60
N ASP A 39 -13.15 4.56 11.30
CA ASP A 39 -13.78 5.40 12.32
C ASP A 39 -14.61 4.53 13.29
N ALA A 40 -15.34 3.54 12.77
CA ALA A 40 -16.09 2.57 13.59
C ALA A 40 -15.16 1.63 14.39
N PHE A 41 -14.11 1.11 13.77
CA PHE A 41 -13.16 0.19 14.39
C PHE A 41 -12.38 0.85 15.54
N THR A 42 -11.87 2.06 15.33
CA THR A 42 -11.10 2.80 16.34
C THR A 42 -11.96 3.29 17.52
N ALA A 43 -13.28 3.37 17.34
CA ALA A 43 -14.21 3.67 18.43
C ALA A 43 -14.39 2.50 19.43
N GLU A 44 -14.02 1.27 19.05
CA GLU A 44 -14.05 0.11 19.95
C GLU A 44 -12.80 0.08 20.86
N PRO A 45 -12.95 -0.03 22.20
CA PRO A 45 -11.82 -0.09 23.11
C PRO A 45 -10.88 -1.27 22.81
N GLY A 46 -9.57 -0.98 22.76
CA GLY A 46 -8.52 -2.00 22.59
C GLY A 46 -8.23 -2.42 21.14
N ARG A 47 -8.89 -1.80 20.14
CA ARG A 47 -8.59 -2.03 18.72
C ARG A 47 -7.32 -1.33 18.23
N VAL A 48 -6.95 -0.23 18.86
CA VAL A 48 -5.71 0.51 18.59
C VAL A 48 -4.85 0.47 19.84
N LYS A 49 -3.56 0.15 19.70
CA LYS A 49 -2.64 -0.11 20.83
C LYS A 49 -2.52 1.07 21.80
N ASP A 50 -2.48 2.29 21.28
CA ASP A 50 -2.42 3.53 22.08
C ASP A 50 -3.81 4.13 22.36
N GLY A 51 -4.88 3.52 21.84
CA GLY A 51 -6.26 4.00 21.96
C GLY A 51 -6.58 5.27 21.16
N SER A 52 -5.69 5.68 20.26
CA SER A 52 -5.87 6.87 19.43
C SER A 52 -6.87 6.64 18.29
N THR A 53 -7.30 7.74 17.66
CA THR A 53 -8.16 7.72 16.46
C THR A 53 -7.56 8.65 15.41
N ALA A 54 -7.98 8.48 14.15
CA ALA A 54 -7.64 9.36 13.04
C ALA A 54 -8.65 10.51 12.85
N ALA A 55 -9.42 10.87 13.88
CA ALA A 55 -10.42 11.94 13.79
C ALA A 55 -9.79 13.29 13.37
N VAL A 56 -8.61 13.58 13.92
CA VAL A 56 -7.76 14.73 13.56
C VAL A 56 -6.57 14.31 12.70
N ALA A 57 -5.99 13.11 12.93
CA ALA A 57 -4.78 12.67 12.24
C ALA A 57 -3.65 13.71 12.35
N VAL A 58 -3.03 14.04 11.23
CA VAL A 58 -2.09 15.16 11.12
C VAL A 58 -2.72 16.37 10.44
N ASP A 59 -4.04 16.46 10.42
CA ASP A 59 -4.80 17.63 9.97
C ASP A 59 -4.47 18.09 8.53
N HIS A 60 -4.10 17.14 7.66
CA HIS A 60 -3.75 17.42 6.27
C HIS A 60 -4.92 18.09 5.52
N TYR A 61 -6.17 17.80 5.89
CA TYR A 61 -7.34 18.43 5.27
C TYR A 61 -7.27 19.97 5.30
N HIS A 62 -6.84 20.55 6.43
CA HIS A 62 -6.70 22.00 6.57
C HIS A 62 -5.33 22.51 6.14
N ARG A 63 -4.30 21.65 6.21
CA ARG A 63 -2.88 22.02 6.04
C ARG A 63 -2.24 21.59 4.74
N TYR A 64 -3.03 21.05 3.81
CA TYR A 64 -2.51 20.51 2.55
C TYR A 64 -1.58 21.45 1.78
N ARG A 65 -1.74 22.78 1.87
CA ARG A 65 -0.82 23.74 1.24
C ARG A 65 0.58 23.73 1.85
N GLU A 66 0.68 23.60 3.17
CA GLU A 66 1.95 23.45 3.89
C GLU A 66 2.62 22.15 3.46
N ASP A 67 1.83 21.08 3.35
CA ASP A 67 2.32 19.76 2.96
C ASP A 67 2.71 19.69 1.47
N VAL A 68 2.02 20.40 0.57
CA VAL A 68 2.43 20.56 -0.83
C VAL A 68 3.70 21.40 -0.96
N ALA A 69 3.90 22.41 -0.11
CA ALA A 69 5.16 23.14 -0.07
C ALA A 69 6.34 22.23 0.34
N LEU A 70 6.11 21.27 1.24
CA LEU A 70 7.11 20.24 1.58
C LEU A 70 7.40 19.31 0.40
N LEU A 71 6.39 18.91 -0.38
CA LEU A 71 6.59 18.12 -1.61
C LEU A 71 7.44 18.88 -2.65
N ALA A 72 7.12 20.16 -2.87
CA ALA A 72 7.87 21.03 -3.77
C ALA A 72 9.32 21.23 -3.31
N GLY A 73 9.53 21.42 -2.01
CA GLY A 73 10.86 21.54 -1.39
C GLY A 73 11.70 20.27 -1.55
N LEU A 74 11.07 19.11 -1.37
CA LEU A 74 11.71 17.80 -1.50
C LEU A 74 12.18 17.56 -2.94
N GLY A 75 11.42 18.11 -3.89
CA GLY A 75 11.72 18.06 -5.31
C GLY A 75 11.33 16.74 -5.96
N VAL A 76 10.32 16.04 -5.44
CA VAL A 76 9.72 14.84 -6.04
C VAL A 76 9.00 15.16 -7.35
N ASP A 77 8.87 14.16 -8.22
CA ASP A 77 8.12 14.28 -9.47
C ASP A 77 6.62 14.01 -9.26
N ALA A 78 6.28 13.18 -8.28
CA ALA A 78 4.91 12.73 -8.02
C ALA A 78 4.58 12.60 -6.54
N TYR A 79 3.31 12.80 -6.24
CA TYR A 79 2.73 12.54 -4.93
C TYR A 79 1.57 11.56 -5.06
N ARG A 80 1.73 10.39 -4.44
CA ARG A 80 0.65 9.42 -4.30
C ARG A 80 -0.12 9.71 -3.02
N PHE A 81 -1.42 9.96 -3.17
CA PHE A 81 -2.36 10.12 -2.06
C PHE A 81 -3.58 9.24 -2.33
N SER A 82 -4.43 8.97 -1.35
CA SER A 82 -5.71 8.31 -1.62
C SER A 82 -6.89 9.29 -1.53
N VAL A 83 -7.98 8.95 -2.23
CA VAL A 83 -9.24 9.67 -2.15
C VAL A 83 -10.14 8.93 -1.16
N SER A 84 -10.63 9.65 -0.15
CA SER A 84 -11.52 9.10 0.87
C SER A 84 -12.92 8.90 0.31
N TRP A 85 -13.31 7.64 0.14
CA TRP A 85 -14.65 7.29 -0.35
C TRP A 85 -15.77 7.87 0.55
N PRO A 86 -15.69 7.84 1.90
CA PRO A 86 -16.67 8.48 2.77
C PRO A 86 -16.79 10.00 2.54
N ARG A 87 -15.70 10.66 2.13
CA ARG A 87 -15.73 12.09 1.81
C ARG A 87 -16.43 12.34 0.48
N VAL A 88 -16.21 11.52 -0.55
CA VAL A 88 -16.89 11.68 -1.86
C VAL A 88 -18.41 11.55 -1.76
N ARG A 89 -18.91 10.81 -0.76
CA ARG A 89 -20.35 10.69 -0.49
C ARG A 89 -20.95 11.89 0.25
N ALA A 90 -20.12 12.71 0.89
CA ALA A 90 -20.54 13.93 1.55
C ALA A 90 -20.67 15.11 0.57
N GLU A 91 -21.60 16.02 0.85
CA GLU A 91 -21.80 17.22 0.03
C GLU A 91 -20.52 18.07 -0.03
N GLY A 92 -20.07 18.42 -1.24
CA GLY A 92 -18.84 19.19 -1.45
C GLY A 92 -17.53 18.45 -1.10
N GLY A 93 -17.59 17.15 -0.77
CA GLY A 93 -16.42 16.43 -0.29
C GLY A 93 -15.27 16.32 -1.30
N LEU A 94 -15.59 16.28 -2.60
CA LEU A 94 -14.59 16.31 -3.68
C LEU A 94 -13.88 17.66 -3.83
N ASP A 95 -14.38 18.75 -3.25
CA ASP A 95 -13.75 20.07 -3.37
C ASP A 95 -12.40 20.14 -2.66
N PHE A 96 -12.17 19.31 -1.65
CA PHE A 96 -10.86 19.16 -1.03
C PHE A 96 -9.83 18.61 -2.04
N TYR A 97 -10.14 17.48 -2.67
CA TYR A 97 -9.24 16.85 -3.64
C TYR A 97 -9.03 17.71 -4.88
N ASP A 98 -10.05 18.44 -5.32
CA ASP A 98 -9.91 19.41 -6.42
C ASP A 98 -8.86 20.47 -6.11
N ARG A 99 -8.94 21.09 -4.92
CA ARG A 99 -7.97 22.09 -4.47
C ARG A 99 -6.59 21.50 -4.23
N LEU A 100 -6.50 20.27 -3.71
CA LEU A 100 -5.24 19.56 -3.52
C LEU A 100 -4.56 19.31 -4.88
N VAL A 101 -5.31 18.80 -5.86
CA VAL A 101 -4.81 18.58 -7.23
C VAL A 101 -4.35 19.88 -7.88
N ASP A 102 -5.10 20.97 -7.73
CA ASP A 102 -4.68 22.29 -8.21
C ASP A 102 -3.35 22.74 -7.59
N GLU A 103 -3.21 22.61 -6.28
CA GLU A 103 -1.99 23.00 -5.57
C GLU A 103 -0.79 22.14 -5.99
N LEU A 104 -0.98 20.83 -6.15
CA LEU A 104 0.06 19.90 -6.64
C LEU A 104 0.51 20.27 -8.07
N CYS A 105 -0.44 20.48 -8.98
CA CYS A 105 -0.14 20.90 -10.35
C CYS A 105 0.57 22.26 -10.39
N ALA A 106 0.15 23.22 -9.57
CA ALA A 106 0.82 24.53 -9.45
C ALA A 106 2.25 24.40 -8.91
N ALA A 107 2.50 23.45 -8.03
CA ALA A 107 3.83 23.12 -7.50
C ALA A 107 4.69 22.28 -8.47
N GLY A 108 4.15 21.86 -9.62
CA GLY A 108 4.84 20.97 -10.56
C GLY A 108 4.95 19.52 -10.10
N VAL A 109 4.17 19.12 -9.09
CA VAL A 109 4.12 17.75 -8.56
C VAL A 109 2.97 17.01 -9.22
N ARG A 110 3.25 15.85 -9.82
CA ARG A 110 2.21 15.03 -10.48
C ARG A 110 1.30 14.37 -9.43
N PRO A 111 -0.02 14.61 -9.46
CA PRO A 111 -0.96 13.88 -8.60
C PRO A 111 -1.12 12.43 -9.06
N VAL A 112 -1.06 11.49 -8.10
CA VAL A 112 -1.27 10.05 -8.32
C VAL A 112 -2.30 9.51 -7.30
N PRO A 113 -3.60 9.73 -7.50
CA PRO A 113 -4.62 9.26 -6.58
C PRO A 113 -4.77 7.73 -6.59
N THR A 114 -4.83 7.16 -5.38
CA THR A 114 -5.32 5.82 -5.07
C THR A 114 -6.80 5.89 -4.72
N LEU A 115 -7.64 5.13 -5.42
CA LEU A 115 -9.09 5.26 -5.31
C LEU A 115 -9.67 4.50 -4.11
N PHE A 116 -9.06 3.42 -3.66
CA PHE A 116 -9.42 2.77 -2.41
C PHE A 116 -8.18 2.46 -1.57
N HIS A 117 -8.14 3.03 -0.36
CA HIS A 117 -7.11 2.77 0.64
C HIS A 117 -7.78 2.51 2.00
N TRP A 118 -8.59 1.46 2.01
CA TRP A 118 -9.17 0.77 3.19
C TRP A 118 -10.26 1.49 3.98
N ASP A 119 -10.58 2.73 3.65
CA ASP A 119 -11.56 3.55 4.36
C ASP A 119 -12.98 3.40 3.80
N LEU A 120 -13.47 2.17 3.66
CA LEU A 120 -14.84 1.89 3.17
C LEU A 120 -15.88 2.66 4.02
N PRO A 121 -16.88 3.34 3.43
CA PRO A 121 -17.97 3.96 4.17
C PRO A 121 -18.73 2.96 5.08
N VAL A 122 -19.01 3.33 6.33
CA VAL A 122 -19.71 2.46 7.29
C VAL A 122 -21.06 2.00 6.74
N THR A 123 -21.79 2.87 6.04
CA THR A 123 -23.09 2.52 5.46
C THR A 123 -23.01 1.38 4.43
N LEU A 124 -21.87 1.23 3.74
CA LEU A 124 -21.65 0.10 2.84
C LEU A 124 -21.28 -1.16 3.63
N GLN A 125 -20.50 -1.01 4.70
CA GLN A 125 -20.18 -2.12 5.60
C GLN A 125 -21.40 -2.70 6.30
N GLU A 126 -22.36 -1.86 6.71
CA GLU A 126 -23.65 -2.27 7.28
C GLU A 126 -24.50 -3.07 6.28
N GLY A 127 -24.34 -2.79 4.98
CA GLY A 127 -24.94 -3.55 3.88
C GLY A 127 -24.22 -4.86 3.57
N GLY A 128 -23.15 -5.23 4.30
CA GLY A 128 -22.35 -6.44 4.09
C GLY A 128 -20.92 -6.17 3.62
N GLY A 129 -20.61 -4.94 3.22
CA GLY A 129 -19.26 -4.53 2.83
C GLY A 129 -18.70 -5.36 1.67
N TRP A 130 -17.42 -5.72 1.74
CA TRP A 130 -16.76 -6.47 0.67
C TRP A 130 -17.16 -7.95 0.57
N LEU A 131 -17.96 -8.48 1.50
CA LEU A 131 -18.58 -9.79 1.31
C LEU A 131 -19.69 -9.76 0.25
N GLU A 132 -20.23 -8.57 -0.05
CA GLU A 132 -21.28 -8.39 -1.04
C GLU A 132 -20.70 -7.97 -2.39
N ARG A 133 -21.04 -8.71 -3.45
CA ARG A 133 -20.56 -8.45 -4.82
C ARG A 133 -20.95 -7.07 -5.32
N ASP A 134 -22.10 -6.54 -4.89
CA ASP A 134 -22.61 -5.21 -5.26
C ASP A 134 -21.66 -4.07 -4.85
N THR A 135 -20.83 -4.27 -3.80
CA THR A 135 -19.84 -3.28 -3.37
C THR A 135 -18.81 -2.98 -4.48
N ALA A 136 -18.48 -3.95 -5.33
CA ALA A 136 -17.60 -3.74 -6.47
C ALA A 136 -18.21 -2.82 -7.54
N ALA A 137 -19.53 -2.92 -7.78
CA ALA A 137 -20.24 -2.03 -8.70
C ALA A 137 -20.33 -0.60 -8.13
N ARG A 138 -20.63 -0.46 -6.83
CA ARG A 138 -20.65 0.84 -6.14
C ARG A 138 -19.28 1.51 -6.14
N TYR A 139 -18.21 0.73 -6.05
CA TYR A 139 -16.86 1.25 -6.20
C TYR A 139 -16.67 1.87 -7.59
N ALA A 140 -17.11 1.22 -8.66
CA ALA A 140 -16.99 1.76 -10.01
C ALA A 140 -17.79 3.07 -10.22
N GLU A 141 -18.98 3.17 -9.61
CA GLU A 141 -19.76 4.42 -9.58
C GLU A 141 -18.99 5.54 -8.88
N TYR A 142 -18.42 5.25 -7.72
CA TYR A 142 -17.55 6.16 -6.98
C TYR A 142 -16.32 6.59 -7.81
N VAL A 143 -15.63 5.66 -8.46
CA VAL A 143 -14.48 5.94 -9.32
C VAL A 143 -14.87 6.88 -10.46
N SER A 144 -16.04 6.68 -11.06
CA SER A 144 -16.53 7.55 -12.14
C SER A 144 -16.69 8.99 -11.67
N LEU A 145 -17.25 9.21 -10.47
CA LEU A 145 -17.40 10.55 -9.88
C LEU A 145 -16.04 11.24 -9.64
N VAL A 146 -15.05 10.49 -9.14
CA VAL A 146 -13.70 11.01 -8.91
C VAL A 146 -13.01 11.35 -10.24
N ALA A 147 -13.12 10.46 -11.23
CA ALA A 147 -12.53 10.64 -12.55
C ALA A 147 -13.13 11.83 -13.30
N ASP A 148 -14.46 12.01 -13.24
CA ASP A 148 -15.15 13.16 -13.84
C ASP A 148 -14.68 14.49 -13.24
N ARG A 149 -14.35 14.51 -11.94
CA ARG A 149 -13.93 15.73 -11.24
C ARG A 149 -12.46 16.08 -11.45
N LEU A 150 -11.58 15.09 -11.50
CA LEU A 150 -10.12 15.28 -11.44
C LEU A 150 -9.38 14.86 -12.72
N GLY A 151 -10.00 14.11 -13.63
CA GLY A 151 -9.35 13.48 -14.79
C GLY A 151 -8.85 14.44 -15.86
N ASP A 152 -9.27 15.70 -15.81
CA ASP A 152 -8.72 16.76 -16.64
C ASP A 152 -7.22 17.02 -16.32
N ARG A 153 -6.84 16.95 -15.04
CA ARG A 153 -5.48 17.20 -14.53
C ARG A 153 -4.73 15.91 -14.13
N VAL A 154 -5.43 14.91 -13.60
CA VAL A 154 -4.84 13.65 -13.18
C VAL A 154 -4.71 12.68 -14.35
N LYS A 155 -3.52 12.07 -14.51
CA LYS A 155 -3.24 11.12 -15.60
C LYS A 155 -2.89 9.72 -15.12
N LYS A 156 -2.21 9.61 -13.97
CA LYS A 156 -1.80 8.33 -13.38
C LYS A 156 -2.71 7.98 -12.21
N TRP A 157 -3.26 6.78 -12.22
CA TRP A 157 -4.26 6.32 -11.27
C TRP A 157 -3.88 4.98 -10.66
N ILE A 158 -4.15 4.82 -9.37
CA ILE A 158 -4.09 3.54 -8.68
C ILE A 158 -5.52 3.18 -8.25
N THR A 159 -6.00 2.00 -8.60
CA THR A 159 -7.36 1.60 -8.22
C THR A 159 -7.44 1.27 -6.74
N ILE A 160 -6.78 0.20 -6.31
CA ILE A 160 -6.92 -0.38 -4.98
C ILE A 160 -5.52 -0.54 -4.42
N ASN A 161 -5.34 -0.12 -3.17
CA ASN A 161 -4.18 -0.46 -2.37
C ASN A 161 -4.43 -1.75 -1.59
N GLU A 162 -3.51 -2.69 -1.73
CA GLU A 162 -3.33 -3.83 -0.83
C GLU A 162 -4.62 -4.60 -0.51
N PRO A 163 -5.26 -5.19 -1.53
CA PRO A 163 -6.41 -6.07 -1.34
C PRO A 163 -6.07 -7.27 -0.45
N ALA A 164 -4.80 -7.71 -0.45
CA ALA A 164 -4.29 -8.74 0.46
C ALA A 164 -4.46 -8.34 1.92
N GLU A 165 -3.92 -7.20 2.33
CA GLU A 165 -4.00 -6.74 3.72
C GLU A 165 -5.44 -6.47 4.15
N HIS A 166 -6.26 -5.87 3.28
CA HIS A 166 -7.67 -5.62 3.60
C HIS A 166 -8.47 -6.92 3.76
N THR A 167 -8.13 -7.98 3.03
CA THR A 167 -8.75 -9.30 3.15
C THR A 167 -8.22 -10.02 4.39
N LEU A 168 -6.91 -10.19 4.50
CA LEU A 168 -6.26 -11.00 5.54
C LEU A 168 -6.41 -10.35 6.91
N PHE A 169 -6.03 -9.07 7.07
CA PHE A 169 -6.08 -8.40 8.37
C PHE A 169 -7.45 -7.83 8.68
N GLY A 170 -8.17 -7.32 7.68
CA GLY A 170 -9.49 -6.73 7.87
C GLY A 170 -10.60 -7.75 8.12
N HIS A 171 -10.53 -8.90 7.42
CA HIS A 171 -11.65 -9.85 7.37
C HIS A 171 -11.32 -11.27 7.85
N ALA A 172 -10.08 -11.75 7.65
CA ALA A 172 -9.71 -13.09 8.10
C ALA A 172 -9.29 -13.12 9.58
N LEU A 173 -8.39 -12.21 9.99
CA LEU A 173 -7.79 -12.17 11.34
C LEU A 173 -8.41 -11.11 12.26
N GLY A 174 -9.02 -10.06 11.70
CA GLY A 174 -9.72 -9.01 12.45
C GLY A 174 -8.80 -8.01 13.15
N ALA A 175 -7.53 -7.96 12.74
CA ALA A 175 -6.54 -7.01 13.23
C ALA A 175 -6.73 -5.59 12.67
N HIS A 176 -7.29 -5.47 11.46
CA HIS A 176 -7.65 -4.20 10.84
C HIS A 176 -9.18 -4.05 10.72
N ALA A 177 -9.66 -2.85 10.43
CA ALA A 177 -11.06 -2.64 10.10
C ALA A 177 -11.49 -3.48 8.88
N PRO A 178 -12.70 -4.07 8.85
CA PRO A 178 -13.79 -3.94 9.83
C PRO A 178 -13.71 -4.92 11.02
N GLY A 179 -12.57 -5.58 11.26
CA GLY A 179 -12.33 -6.38 12.45
C GLY A 179 -13.05 -7.72 12.47
N LYS A 180 -13.31 -8.33 11.30
CA LYS A 180 -13.96 -9.64 11.20
C LYS A 180 -12.94 -10.76 11.33
N GLN A 181 -13.37 -11.91 11.84
CA GLN A 181 -12.53 -13.09 12.07
C GLN A 181 -13.11 -14.29 11.30
N LEU A 182 -13.04 -14.22 9.97
CA LEU A 182 -13.69 -15.17 9.07
C LEU A 182 -12.76 -16.29 8.58
N MET A 183 -11.45 -16.20 8.84
CA MET A 183 -10.46 -17.13 8.26
C MET A 183 -10.67 -17.26 6.74
N PHE A 184 -10.80 -18.48 6.21
CA PHE A 184 -11.03 -18.70 4.77
C PHE A 184 -12.41 -18.25 4.26
N ASP A 185 -13.39 -18.00 5.15
CA ASP A 185 -14.67 -17.38 4.75
C ASP A 185 -14.49 -15.89 4.36
N ALA A 186 -13.28 -15.34 4.49
CA ALA A 186 -12.90 -14.02 3.97
C ALA A 186 -12.56 -14.03 2.46
N LEU A 187 -12.35 -15.18 1.82
CA LEU A 187 -11.95 -15.24 0.39
C LEU A 187 -12.89 -14.48 -0.58
N PRO A 188 -14.23 -14.42 -0.36
CA PRO A 188 -15.11 -13.55 -1.13
C PRO A 188 -14.67 -12.07 -1.19
N VAL A 189 -14.05 -11.55 -0.12
CA VAL A 189 -13.53 -10.18 -0.06
C VAL A 189 -12.40 -9.99 -1.07
N ALA A 190 -11.47 -10.94 -1.16
CA ALA A 190 -10.41 -10.90 -2.17
C ALA A 190 -11.00 -10.87 -3.58
N HIS A 191 -11.98 -11.72 -3.86
CA HIS A 191 -12.64 -11.75 -5.17
C HIS A 191 -13.32 -10.43 -5.51
N HIS A 192 -14.11 -9.87 -4.60
CA HIS A 192 -14.85 -8.63 -4.87
C HIS A 192 -13.95 -7.39 -4.93
N LEU A 193 -12.85 -7.34 -4.17
CA LEU A 193 -11.84 -6.29 -4.33
C LEU A 193 -11.17 -6.36 -5.71
N LEU A 194 -10.79 -7.56 -6.16
CA LEU A 194 -10.19 -7.74 -7.48
C LEU A 194 -11.20 -7.40 -8.60
N LEU A 195 -12.47 -7.78 -8.44
CA LEU A 195 -13.54 -7.39 -9.36
C LEU A 195 -13.72 -5.87 -9.38
N ALA A 196 -13.69 -5.22 -8.21
CA ALA A 196 -13.77 -3.78 -8.08
C ALA A 196 -12.60 -3.08 -8.76
N HIS A 197 -11.38 -3.62 -8.65
CA HIS A 197 -10.22 -3.15 -9.40
C HIS A 197 -10.52 -3.12 -10.90
N GLY A 198 -10.94 -4.24 -11.48
CA GLY A 198 -11.26 -4.34 -12.91
C GLY A 198 -12.37 -3.38 -13.36
N LEU A 199 -13.46 -3.28 -12.59
CA LEU A 199 -14.53 -2.33 -12.86
C LEU A 199 -14.06 -0.86 -12.73
N GLY A 200 -13.15 -0.59 -11.80
CA GLY A 200 -12.49 0.71 -11.65
C GLY A 200 -11.60 1.06 -12.84
N VAL A 201 -10.85 0.09 -13.39
CA VAL A 201 -10.10 0.27 -14.63
C VAL A 201 -11.06 0.66 -15.76
N GLN A 202 -12.16 -0.08 -15.95
CA GLN A 202 -13.17 0.23 -16.98
C GLN A 202 -13.75 1.65 -16.82
N ALA A 203 -14.11 2.05 -15.60
CA ALA A 203 -14.62 3.40 -15.31
C ALA A 203 -13.60 4.50 -15.66
N LEU A 204 -12.34 4.32 -15.26
CA LEU A 204 -11.26 5.25 -15.58
C LEU A 204 -10.97 5.32 -17.08
N ARG A 205 -10.97 4.19 -17.79
CA ARG A 205 -10.82 4.15 -19.25
C ARG A 205 -11.96 4.87 -19.95
N ALA A 206 -13.19 4.70 -19.48
CA ALA A 206 -14.35 5.43 -20.00
C ALA A 206 -14.22 6.95 -19.82
N ALA A 207 -13.57 7.40 -18.75
CA ALA A 207 -13.22 8.81 -18.50
C ALA A 207 -11.94 9.28 -19.25
N GLY A 208 -11.29 8.40 -20.04
CA GLY A 208 -10.14 8.74 -20.87
C GLY A 208 -8.77 8.61 -20.19
N ALA A 209 -8.68 7.93 -19.03
CA ALA A 209 -7.40 7.69 -18.36
C ALA A 209 -6.53 6.68 -19.13
N THR A 210 -5.22 6.92 -19.20
CA THR A 210 -4.26 6.13 -20.00
C THR A 210 -3.07 5.60 -19.20
N ASP A 211 -3.03 5.80 -17.89
CA ASP A 211 -1.98 5.30 -17.00
C ASP A 211 -2.63 4.81 -15.70
N ILE A 212 -3.00 3.53 -15.67
CA ILE A 212 -3.78 2.89 -14.59
C ILE A 212 -3.06 1.64 -14.10
N GLY A 213 -3.00 1.46 -12.78
CA GLY A 213 -2.47 0.27 -12.14
C GLY A 213 -3.20 -0.07 -10.84
N ILE A 214 -2.85 -1.21 -10.27
CA ILE A 214 -3.18 -1.64 -8.90
C ILE A 214 -1.91 -1.54 -8.05
N ALA A 215 -2.03 -1.42 -6.72
CA ALA A 215 -0.90 -1.52 -5.80
C ALA A 215 -1.11 -2.70 -4.84
N ASN A 216 -0.17 -3.65 -4.82
CA ASN A 216 -0.25 -4.84 -3.98
C ASN A 216 0.99 -4.97 -3.08
N SER A 217 0.76 -5.34 -1.82
CA SER A 217 1.80 -5.75 -0.87
C SER A 217 2.35 -7.10 -1.30
N HIS A 218 3.66 -7.18 -1.48
CA HIS A 218 4.35 -8.40 -1.85
C HIS A 218 5.67 -8.53 -1.12
N GLY A 219 6.07 -9.76 -0.85
CA GLY A 219 7.36 -10.09 -0.26
C GLY A 219 7.82 -11.49 -0.67
N PRO A 220 9.14 -11.75 -0.78
CA PRO A 220 9.65 -13.10 -0.88
C PRO A 220 9.22 -13.94 0.33
N THR A 221 8.80 -15.16 0.07
CA THR A 221 8.49 -16.14 1.10
C THR A 221 9.57 -17.21 1.12
N TRP A 222 10.27 -17.34 2.24
CA TRP A 222 11.35 -18.30 2.42
C TRP A 222 10.89 -19.43 3.34
N ALA A 223 11.17 -20.68 2.95
CA ALA A 223 10.95 -21.81 3.83
C ALA A 223 11.89 -21.73 5.06
N ALA A 224 11.37 -22.09 6.23
CA ALA A 224 12.12 -22.07 7.49
C ALA A 224 13.32 -23.03 7.50
N SER A 225 13.19 -24.13 6.75
CA SER A 225 14.22 -25.13 6.49
C SER A 225 13.97 -25.85 5.16
N GLU A 226 14.82 -26.83 4.82
CA GLU A 226 14.63 -27.71 3.65
C GLU A 226 13.65 -28.86 3.92
N GLU A 227 13.08 -28.97 5.13
CA GLU A 227 12.09 -29.99 5.45
C GLU A 227 10.81 -29.79 4.63
N GLN A 228 10.24 -30.88 4.12
CA GLN A 228 9.10 -30.83 3.20
C GLN A 228 7.90 -30.06 3.76
N ALA A 229 7.63 -30.18 5.07
CA ALA A 229 6.52 -29.49 5.71
C ALA A 229 6.71 -27.97 5.75
N ASP A 230 7.95 -27.49 5.91
CA ASP A 230 8.26 -26.06 5.88
C ASP A 230 8.16 -25.50 4.47
N VAL A 231 8.61 -26.26 3.46
CA VAL A 231 8.49 -25.90 2.05
C VAL A 231 7.02 -25.80 1.62
N GLU A 232 6.18 -26.75 2.04
CA GLU A 232 4.74 -26.72 1.76
C GLU A 232 4.04 -25.55 2.46
N ALA A 233 4.38 -25.27 3.71
CA ALA A 233 3.84 -24.12 4.46
C ALA A 233 4.22 -22.78 3.82
N ALA A 234 5.48 -22.62 3.41
CA ALA A 234 5.96 -21.44 2.69
C ALA A 234 5.27 -21.28 1.32
N ALA A 235 5.10 -22.37 0.56
CA ALA A 235 4.38 -22.33 -0.70
C ALA A 235 2.91 -21.93 -0.53
N PHE A 236 2.26 -22.39 0.54
CA PHE A 236 0.89 -21.99 0.85
C PHE A 236 0.79 -20.52 1.29
N TYR A 237 1.75 -20.02 2.07
CA TYR A 237 1.81 -18.60 2.42
C TYR A 237 2.06 -17.70 1.19
N ASP A 238 2.98 -18.05 0.29
CA ASP A 238 3.19 -17.36 -1.00
C ASP A 238 1.91 -17.34 -1.84
N LEU A 239 1.16 -18.45 -1.83
CA LEU A 239 -0.13 -18.51 -2.50
C LEU A 239 -1.11 -17.49 -1.93
N LEU A 240 -1.27 -17.41 -0.61
CA LEU A 240 -2.23 -16.51 0.03
C LEU A 240 -1.83 -15.03 -0.09
N LEU A 241 -0.57 -14.67 0.15
CA LEU A 241 -0.14 -13.28 0.18
C LEU A 241 0.12 -12.72 -1.23
N ASN A 242 0.79 -13.50 -2.08
CA ASN A 242 1.26 -13.01 -3.38
C ASN A 242 0.35 -13.46 -4.53
N ARG A 243 0.24 -14.78 -4.73
CA ARG A 243 -0.32 -15.33 -5.98
C ARG A 243 -1.83 -15.15 -6.11
N LEU A 244 -2.56 -15.27 -5.01
CA LEU A 244 -4.02 -15.07 -4.95
C LEU A 244 -4.46 -13.70 -5.47
N PHE A 245 -3.60 -12.68 -5.35
CA PHE A 245 -3.88 -11.30 -5.76
C PHE A 245 -3.19 -10.90 -7.08
N ALA A 246 -2.03 -11.49 -7.39
CA ALA A 246 -1.30 -11.20 -8.62
C ALA A 246 -1.81 -12.00 -9.83
N GLU A 247 -2.06 -13.30 -9.70
CA GLU A 247 -2.40 -14.18 -10.82
C GLU A 247 -3.74 -13.82 -11.49
N PRO A 248 -4.83 -13.51 -10.75
CA PRO A 248 -6.09 -13.10 -11.39
C PRO A 248 -5.96 -11.83 -12.22
N VAL A 249 -5.12 -10.89 -11.79
CA VAL A 249 -4.89 -9.61 -12.48
C VAL A 249 -3.98 -9.81 -13.70
N LEU A 250 -2.85 -10.50 -13.53
CA LEU A 250 -1.81 -10.61 -14.57
C LEU A 250 -2.11 -11.71 -15.60
N LEU A 251 -2.65 -12.84 -15.13
CA LEU A 251 -2.87 -14.05 -15.92
C LEU A 251 -4.35 -14.27 -16.27
N GLY A 252 -5.27 -13.68 -15.51
CA GLY A 252 -6.72 -13.91 -15.70
C GLY A 252 -7.18 -15.25 -15.17
N GLU A 253 -6.43 -15.83 -14.22
CA GLU A 253 -6.74 -17.09 -13.56
C GLU A 253 -6.35 -17.05 -12.09
N TYR A 254 -7.10 -17.76 -11.25
CA TYR A 254 -6.70 -17.99 -9.87
C TYR A 254 -5.66 -19.12 -9.79
N PRO A 255 -4.79 -19.13 -8.76
CA PRO A 255 -3.98 -20.30 -8.45
C PRO A 255 -4.85 -21.56 -8.32
N ASP A 256 -4.30 -22.72 -8.70
CA ASP A 256 -5.02 -23.99 -8.73
C ASP A 256 -5.85 -24.24 -7.45
N GLY A 257 -7.14 -24.52 -7.65
CA GLY A 257 -8.11 -24.79 -6.59
C GLY A 257 -8.67 -23.55 -5.87
N MET A 258 -8.04 -22.38 -5.96
CA MET A 258 -8.56 -21.18 -5.31
C MET A 258 -9.81 -20.64 -5.99
N GLY A 259 -9.93 -20.80 -7.31
CA GLY A 259 -11.11 -20.36 -8.06
C GLY A 259 -12.41 -21.02 -7.59
N ASP A 260 -12.37 -22.28 -7.15
CA ASP A 260 -13.55 -23.01 -6.66
C ASP A 260 -14.06 -22.48 -5.31
N LEU A 261 -13.24 -21.70 -4.59
CA LEU A 261 -13.57 -21.08 -3.31
C LEU A 261 -14.15 -19.65 -3.50
N MET A 262 -14.11 -19.11 -4.72
CA MET A 262 -14.57 -17.76 -4.99
C MET A 262 -16.08 -17.74 -5.29
N PRO A 263 -16.80 -16.67 -4.88
CA PRO A 263 -18.23 -16.57 -5.10
C PRO A 263 -18.57 -16.24 -6.55
N GLY A 264 -19.82 -16.51 -6.95
CA GLY A 264 -20.39 -16.01 -8.21
C GLY A 264 -19.87 -16.71 -9.47
N ASP A 265 -19.97 -16.01 -10.61
CA ASP A 265 -19.45 -16.49 -11.89
C ASP A 265 -17.99 -16.05 -12.06
N VAL A 266 -17.10 -16.83 -11.47
CA VAL A 266 -15.65 -16.57 -11.44
C VAL A 266 -15.07 -16.41 -12.85
N THR A 267 -15.58 -17.16 -13.83
CA THR A 267 -15.07 -17.09 -15.22
C THR A 267 -15.47 -15.78 -15.89
N ALA A 268 -16.69 -15.29 -15.63
CA ALA A 268 -17.11 -13.97 -16.12
C ALA A 268 -16.33 -12.85 -15.42
N ASP A 269 -16.17 -12.95 -14.10
CA ASP A 269 -15.54 -11.92 -13.29
C ASP A 269 -14.03 -11.82 -13.58
N LEU A 270 -13.33 -12.93 -13.82
CA LEU A 270 -11.91 -12.92 -14.20
C LEU A 270 -11.61 -12.14 -15.48
N LYS A 271 -12.56 -12.04 -16.43
CA LYS A 271 -12.40 -11.19 -17.62
C LYS A 271 -12.39 -9.71 -17.29
N VAL A 272 -13.08 -9.32 -16.22
CA VAL A 272 -13.09 -7.94 -15.72
C VAL A 272 -11.88 -7.70 -14.83
N ILE A 273 -11.55 -8.65 -13.94
CA ILE A 273 -10.39 -8.57 -13.05
C ILE A 273 -9.08 -8.37 -13.82
N SER A 274 -8.94 -9.03 -14.98
CA SER A 274 -7.75 -9.01 -15.82
C SER A 274 -7.74 -7.92 -16.90
N GLU A 275 -8.50 -6.83 -16.70
CA GLU A 275 -8.42 -5.65 -17.56
C GLU A 275 -6.97 -5.16 -17.68
N PRO A 276 -6.47 -4.83 -18.89
CA PRO A 276 -5.06 -4.49 -19.09
C PRO A 276 -4.61 -3.26 -18.31
N LEU A 277 -3.50 -3.42 -17.58
CA LEU A 277 -2.85 -2.36 -16.80
C LEU A 277 -1.70 -1.71 -17.55
N ASP A 278 -1.47 -0.42 -17.28
CA ASP A 278 -0.32 0.31 -17.82
C ASP A 278 0.92 0.17 -16.92
N PHE A 279 0.72 -0.17 -15.65
CA PHE A 279 1.75 -0.51 -14.69
C PHE A 279 1.23 -1.42 -13.58
N TYR A 280 2.12 -2.15 -12.93
CA TYR A 280 1.82 -2.94 -11.73
C TYR A 280 2.54 -2.33 -10.53
N GLY A 281 1.77 -1.94 -9.51
CA GLY A 281 2.27 -1.34 -8.28
C GLY A 281 2.66 -2.40 -7.26
N VAL A 282 3.85 -2.26 -6.69
CA VAL A 282 4.36 -3.11 -5.62
C VAL A 282 4.61 -2.26 -4.38
N ASN A 283 4.01 -2.67 -3.26
CA ASN A 283 4.40 -2.21 -1.93
C ASN A 283 5.32 -3.28 -1.33
N TYR A 284 6.50 -2.88 -0.87
CA TYR A 284 7.49 -3.81 -0.32
C TYR A 284 8.08 -3.26 0.98
N TYR A 285 8.14 -4.11 2.00
CA TYR A 285 8.71 -3.76 3.30
C TYR A 285 9.74 -4.79 3.80
N ALA A 286 9.44 -6.09 3.67
CA ALA A 286 10.29 -7.17 4.17
C ALA A 286 9.95 -8.52 3.50
N PRO A 287 10.89 -9.49 3.47
CA PRO A 287 10.57 -10.90 3.20
C PRO A 287 9.97 -11.58 4.44
N THR A 288 9.37 -12.76 4.25
CA THR A 288 8.79 -13.56 5.32
C THR A 288 9.40 -14.96 5.35
N ARG A 289 9.89 -15.40 6.51
CA ARG A 289 10.30 -16.80 6.74
C ARG A 289 9.12 -17.58 7.31
N VAL A 290 8.82 -18.72 6.70
CA VAL A 290 7.61 -19.51 7.00
C VAL A 290 7.96 -20.97 7.16
N GLY A 291 7.47 -21.60 8.22
CA GLY A 291 7.58 -23.03 8.46
C GLY A 291 6.24 -23.68 8.79
N ALA A 292 6.27 -24.98 9.06
CA ALA A 292 5.12 -25.76 9.46
C ALA A 292 4.51 -25.22 10.78
N PRO A 293 3.19 -25.44 11.01
CA PRO A 293 2.52 -24.99 12.23
C PRO A 293 3.23 -25.46 13.50
N GLN A 294 3.42 -24.54 14.45
CA GLN A 294 4.03 -24.83 15.75
C GLN A 294 3.01 -25.05 16.87
N GLY A 295 1.71 -24.84 16.59
CA GLY A 295 0.62 -25.04 17.55
C GLY A 295 0.55 -23.96 18.64
N ALA A 296 1.11 -22.78 18.38
CA ALA A 296 1.06 -21.62 19.26
C ALA A 296 0.82 -20.35 18.43
N ASP A 297 0.18 -19.36 19.06
CA ASP A 297 0.02 -18.02 18.47
C ASP A 297 1.38 -17.35 18.34
N ILE A 298 1.54 -16.55 17.29
CA ILE A 298 2.81 -15.89 16.96
C ILE A 298 2.59 -14.40 16.86
N GLU A 299 3.40 -13.63 17.58
CA GLU A 299 3.47 -12.18 17.40
C GLU A 299 4.49 -11.87 16.29
N PHE A 300 4.04 -11.32 15.17
CA PHE A 300 4.92 -10.96 14.05
C PHE A 300 4.49 -9.62 13.46
N GLY A 301 5.44 -8.67 13.42
CA GLY A 301 5.23 -7.39 12.74
C GLY A 301 3.97 -6.64 13.19
N GLY A 302 3.71 -6.60 14.50
CA GLY A 302 2.55 -5.93 15.10
C GLY A 302 1.25 -6.75 15.14
N LEU A 303 1.26 -7.99 14.64
CA LEU A 303 0.07 -8.84 14.49
C LEU A 303 0.18 -10.15 15.27
N THR A 304 -0.93 -10.58 15.86
CA THR A 304 -1.10 -11.93 16.41
C THR A 304 -1.59 -12.87 15.30
N ILE A 305 -0.76 -13.82 14.90
CA ILE A 305 -1.05 -14.87 13.93
C ILE A 305 -1.55 -16.12 14.69
N PRO A 306 -2.79 -16.59 14.47
CA PRO A 306 -3.37 -17.71 15.23
C PRO A 306 -2.68 -19.06 14.98
N ALA A 307 -2.62 -19.89 16.03
CA ALA A 307 -2.05 -21.24 16.00
C ALA A 307 -2.72 -22.20 15.00
N GLU A 308 -3.97 -21.93 14.60
CA GLU A 308 -4.77 -22.79 13.72
C GLU A 308 -4.40 -22.66 12.25
N LEU A 309 -3.57 -21.69 11.88
CA LEU A 309 -3.13 -21.52 10.50
C LEU A 309 -2.21 -22.68 10.09
N PRO A 310 -2.28 -23.13 8.81
CA PRO A 310 -1.47 -24.24 8.30
C PRO A 310 -0.01 -23.84 8.02
N PHE A 311 0.46 -22.75 8.61
CA PHE A 311 1.82 -22.25 8.56
C PHE A 311 2.14 -21.47 9.83
N SER A 312 3.42 -21.24 10.07
CA SER A 312 3.96 -20.41 11.14
C SER A 312 4.97 -19.44 10.55
N VAL A 313 4.80 -18.14 10.80
CA VAL A 313 5.83 -17.14 10.47
C VAL A 313 6.95 -17.21 11.50
N GLN A 314 8.19 -17.09 11.06
CA GLN A 314 9.38 -17.20 11.89
C GLN A 314 10.27 -15.97 11.73
N GLU A 315 11.06 -15.70 12.76
CA GLU A 315 12.05 -14.63 12.71
C GLU A 315 13.14 -14.93 11.66
N ILE A 316 13.56 -13.86 10.98
CA ILE A 316 14.72 -13.88 10.10
C ILE A 316 15.92 -13.45 10.95
N ASP A 317 16.77 -14.43 11.26
CA ASP A 317 17.95 -14.23 12.08
C ASP A 317 19.00 -13.39 11.33
N ASP A 318 19.94 -12.79 12.08
CA ASP A 318 21.14 -12.13 11.56
C ASP A 318 20.92 -10.90 10.65
N VAL A 319 19.74 -10.27 10.71
CA VAL A 319 19.45 -9.01 10.00
C VAL A 319 18.97 -7.92 10.97
N PRO A 320 19.24 -6.63 10.68
CA PRO A 320 18.64 -5.53 11.45
C PRO A 320 17.11 -5.56 11.37
N VAL A 321 16.44 -5.01 12.37
CA VAL A 321 14.99 -4.81 12.38
C VAL A 321 14.64 -3.33 12.51
N THR A 322 13.48 -2.95 12.00
CA THR A 322 12.87 -1.62 12.19
C THR A 322 12.29 -1.48 13.61
N ASP A 323 11.86 -0.28 14.00
CA ASP A 323 11.12 -0.09 15.27
C ASP A 323 9.75 -0.79 15.27
N PHE A 324 9.28 -1.21 14.09
CA PHE A 324 8.10 -2.06 13.91
C PHE A 324 8.39 -3.56 14.14
N GLY A 325 9.67 -3.94 14.27
CA GLY A 325 10.11 -5.34 14.36
C GLY A 325 10.22 -6.04 13.00
N TRP A 326 10.11 -5.31 11.87
CA TRP A 326 10.27 -5.89 10.54
C TRP A 326 11.75 -6.05 10.14
N PRO A 327 12.15 -7.18 9.54
CA PRO A 327 13.52 -7.40 9.12
C PRO A 327 13.89 -6.50 7.93
N VAL A 328 15.08 -5.91 8.00
CA VAL A 328 15.63 -5.02 6.97
C VAL A 328 16.46 -5.84 5.99
N VAL A 329 15.86 -6.22 4.87
CA VAL A 329 16.50 -7.06 3.84
C VAL A 329 16.35 -6.44 2.44
N PRO A 330 17.19 -5.47 2.07
CA PRO A 330 17.09 -4.82 0.76
C PRO A 330 17.09 -5.78 -0.43
N GLU A 331 17.91 -6.84 -0.40
CA GLU A 331 17.99 -7.80 -1.50
C GLU A 331 16.71 -8.60 -1.73
N GLY A 332 15.82 -8.68 -0.73
CA GLY A 332 14.50 -9.28 -0.91
C GLY A 332 13.65 -8.52 -1.93
N LEU A 333 13.84 -7.21 -2.09
CA LEU A 333 13.20 -6.44 -3.15
C LEU A 333 13.70 -6.87 -4.54
N THR A 334 15.02 -7.07 -4.69
CA THR A 334 15.58 -7.57 -5.95
C THR A 334 15.04 -8.95 -6.27
N GLU A 335 15.08 -9.87 -5.31
CA GLU A 335 14.56 -11.24 -5.44
C GLU A 335 13.10 -11.25 -5.89
N LEU A 336 12.25 -10.48 -5.21
CA LEU A 336 10.83 -10.36 -5.52
C LEU A 336 10.61 -9.94 -6.98
N LEU A 337 11.27 -8.87 -7.41
CA LEU A 337 11.06 -8.29 -8.73
C LEU A 337 11.61 -9.19 -9.86
N THR A 338 12.77 -9.81 -9.66
CA THR A 338 13.29 -10.79 -10.61
C THR A 338 12.40 -12.04 -10.66
N GLY A 339 11.89 -12.50 -9.51
CA GLY A 339 10.96 -13.62 -9.44
C GLY A 339 9.62 -13.33 -10.14
N PHE A 340 9.09 -12.12 -9.99
CA PHE A 340 7.89 -11.68 -10.72
C PHE A 340 8.12 -11.66 -12.23
N ARG A 341 9.26 -11.12 -12.67
CA ARG A 341 9.63 -11.12 -14.09
C ARG A 341 9.74 -12.55 -14.65
N GLU A 342 10.36 -13.47 -13.92
CA GLU A 342 10.49 -14.87 -14.32
C GLU A 342 9.13 -15.59 -14.37
N ARG A 343 8.28 -15.37 -13.35
CA ARG A 343 6.98 -16.01 -13.20
C ARG A 343 5.96 -15.53 -14.22
N TYR A 344 5.90 -14.22 -14.46
CA TYR A 344 4.84 -13.59 -15.25
C TYR A 344 5.30 -13.18 -16.67
N GLY A 345 6.60 -13.02 -16.91
CA GLY A 345 7.15 -12.71 -18.24
C GLY A 345 6.49 -11.50 -18.88
N ASP A 346 6.07 -11.64 -20.14
CA ASP A 346 5.41 -10.58 -20.92
C ASP A 346 4.03 -10.16 -20.37
N ARG A 347 3.49 -10.91 -19.39
CA ARG A 347 2.24 -10.56 -18.70
C ARG A 347 2.45 -9.54 -17.59
N LEU A 348 3.69 -9.34 -17.12
CA LEU A 348 4.01 -8.33 -16.11
C LEU A 348 4.11 -6.95 -16.79
N PRO A 349 3.21 -6.00 -16.48
CA PRO A 349 3.37 -4.62 -16.90
C PRO A 349 4.61 -3.99 -16.26
N PRO A 350 5.03 -2.81 -16.72
CA PRO A 350 6.08 -2.05 -16.03
C PRO A 350 5.77 -1.90 -14.55
N VAL A 351 6.78 -2.09 -13.70
CA VAL A 351 6.62 -2.05 -12.25
C VAL A 351 6.83 -0.64 -11.73
N VAL A 352 6.03 -0.25 -10.74
CA VAL A 352 6.26 0.94 -9.91
C VAL A 352 6.28 0.50 -8.46
N ILE A 353 7.33 0.84 -7.71
CA ILE A 353 7.31 0.66 -6.26
C ILE A 353 6.44 1.77 -5.69
N THR A 354 5.22 1.43 -5.30
CA THR A 354 4.20 2.39 -4.88
C THR A 354 4.30 2.73 -3.40
N GLU A 355 4.93 1.86 -2.60
CA GLU A 355 5.38 2.11 -1.22
C GLU A 355 6.64 1.30 -0.92
N ASN A 356 7.61 1.94 -0.28
CA ASN A 356 8.70 1.29 0.44
C ASN A 356 9.21 2.25 1.53
N GLY A 357 9.40 1.74 2.74
CA GLY A 357 9.83 2.58 3.86
C GLY A 357 9.90 1.83 5.18
N CYS A 358 10.15 2.56 6.27
CA CYS A 358 10.40 1.95 7.57
C CYS A 358 10.01 2.87 8.73
N SER A 359 9.58 2.23 9.83
CA SER A 359 9.35 2.92 11.10
C SER A 359 10.66 3.11 11.86
N TYR A 360 10.96 4.37 12.18
CA TYR A 360 12.04 4.76 13.07
C TYR A 360 11.69 6.07 13.80
N GLU A 361 11.96 6.12 15.10
CA GLU A 361 11.73 7.31 15.92
C GLU A 361 12.74 8.43 15.70
N GLY A 362 12.30 9.67 15.97
CA GLY A 362 13.16 10.87 15.96
C GLY A 362 13.36 11.54 14.59
N VAL A 363 13.98 12.73 14.64
CA VAL A 363 14.27 13.57 13.46
C VAL A 363 15.68 13.35 12.89
N HIS A 364 16.59 12.80 13.69
CA HIS A 364 17.93 12.41 13.27
C HIS A 364 17.95 10.91 13.00
N ASP A 365 17.45 10.53 11.84
CA ASP A 365 16.97 9.19 11.51
C ASP A 365 17.90 8.46 10.54
N ARG A 366 19.18 8.32 10.93
CA ARG A 366 20.19 7.66 10.09
C ARG A 366 19.79 6.23 9.67
N ALA A 367 19.12 5.49 10.55
CA ALA A 367 18.63 4.15 10.23
C ALA A 367 17.60 4.15 9.08
N ARG A 368 16.74 5.18 8.98
CA ARG A 368 15.82 5.36 7.84
C ARG A 368 16.60 5.62 6.56
N ILE A 369 17.63 6.46 6.61
CA ILE A 369 18.52 6.72 5.47
C ILE A 369 19.17 5.42 5.00
N ASP A 370 19.76 4.64 5.92
CA ASP A 370 20.45 3.39 5.58
C ASP A 370 19.47 2.35 5.00
N TYR A 371 18.23 2.28 5.52
CA TYR A 371 17.16 1.47 4.95
C TYR A 371 16.83 1.88 3.51
N LEU A 372 16.55 3.17 3.28
CA LEU A 372 16.14 3.67 1.97
C LEU A 372 17.28 3.56 0.94
N ASP A 373 18.51 3.91 1.30
CA ASP A 373 19.70 3.75 0.44
C ASP A 373 19.86 2.29 0.01
N GLY A 374 19.78 1.34 0.95
CA GLY A 374 19.89 -0.09 0.68
C GLY A 374 18.83 -0.56 -0.32
N HIS A 375 17.55 -0.22 -0.09
CA HIS A 375 16.44 -0.65 -0.93
C HIS A 375 16.47 0.00 -2.32
N VAL A 376 16.84 1.27 -2.42
CA VAL A 376 17.01 1.94 -3.72
C VAL A 376 18.14 1.28 -4.52
N ARG A 377 19.26 0.88 -3.88
CA ARG A 377 20.32 0.11 -4.58
C ARG A 377 19.85 -1.27 -5.01
N ALA A 378 19.04 -1.95 -4.20
CA ALA A 378 18.43 -3.24 -4.55
C ALA A 378 17.47 -3.11 -5.74
N LEU A 379 16.67 -2.04 -5.77
CA LEU A 379 15.82 -1.73 -6.90
C LEU A 379 16.63 -1.52 -8.18
N HIS A 380 17.76 -0.81 -8.09
CA HIS A 380 18.66 -0.64 -9.22
C HIS A 380 19.23 -1.98 -9.72
N ARG A 381 19.61 -2.90 -8.82
CA ARG A 381 20.04 -4.25 -9.23
C ARG A 381 18.95 -5.02 -9.98
N ALA A 382 17.69 -4.87 -9.60
CA ALA A 382 16.57 -5.46 -10.35
C ALA A 382 16.44 -4.85 -11.76
N VAL A 383 16.64 -3.53 -11.89
CA VAL A 383 16.68 -2.86 -13.19
C VAL A 383 17.84 -3.38 -14.05
N GLU A 384 19.04 -3.53 -13.48
CA GLU A 384 20.19 -4.13 -14.19
C GLU A 384 19.97 -5.59 -14.59
N ALA A 385 19.18 -6.33 -13.80
CA ALA A 385 18.74 -7.69 -14.12
C ALA A 385 17.63 -7.74 -15.19
N GLY A 386 17.17 -6.59 -15.70
CA GLY A 386 16.24 -6.48 -16.81
C GLY A 386 14.76 -6.45 -16.41
N VAL A 387 14.44 -6.11 -15.16
CA VAL A 387 13.06 -5.78 -14.75
C VAL A 387 12.73 -4.35 -15.22
N ASP A 388 11.60 -4.16 -15.89
CA ASP A 388 11.12 -2.84 -16.31
C ASP A 388 10.49 -2.10 -15.11
N VAL A 389 11.34 -1.45 -14.30
CA VAL A 389 10.90 -0.60 -13.18
C VAL A 389 10.91 0.86 -13.60
N ARG A 390 9.80 1.58 -13.38
CA ARG A 390 9.60 2.96 -13.84
C ARG A 390 9.36 3.99 -12.75
N GLY A 391 9.28 3.59 -11.48
CA GLY A 391 9.19 4.55 -10.40
C GLY A 391 9.34 3.97 -8.99
N TYR A 392 9.60 4.85 -8.04
CA TYR A 392 9.78 4.54 -6.62
C TYR A 392 9.17 5.62 -5.75
N PHE A 393 8.29 5.19 -4.83
CA PHE A 393 7.59 6.04 -3.89
C PHE A 393 7.96 5.66 -2.45
N VAL A 394 8.54 6.61 -1.72
CA VAL A 394 8.83 6.41 -0.29
C VAL A 394 7.52 6.42 0.50
N TRP A 395 7.34 5.39 1.35
CA TRP A 395 6.37 5.41 2.44
C TRP A 395 7.07 5.93 3.70
N SER A 396 6.78 7.12 4.19
CA SER A 396 5.74 8.07 3.76
C SER A 396 6.26 9.50 3.75
N LEU A 397 5.48 10.44 3.20
CA LEU A 397 5.84 11.87 3.28
C LEU A 397 5.99 12.32 4.75
N MET A 398 5.03 11.96 5.60
CA MET A 398 4.94 12.45 6.98
C MET A 398 4.47 11.37 7.94
N ASP A 399 4.85 11.51 9.22
CA ASP A 399 4.29 10.70 10.31
C ASP A 399 2.77 10.79 10.25
N ASN A 400 2.08 9.69 10.55
CA ASN A 400 0.64 9.57 10.33
C ASN A 400 0.02 8.53 11.28
N PHE A 401 -1.29 8.33 11.20
CA PHE A 401 -1.97 7.28 11.96
C PHE A 401 -1.67 5.91 11.35
N GLU A 402 -0.82 5.12 12.00
CA GLU A 402 -0.34 3.82 11.54
C GLU A 402 -1.30 2.70 11.98
N TRP A 403 -2.54 2.78 11.51
CA TRP A 403 -3.54 1.71 11.63
C TRP A 403 -3.76 1.22 13.07
N ALA A 404 -3.57 -0.08 13.34
CA ALA A 404 -3.75 -0.65 14.68
C ALA A 404 -2.68 -0.18 15.69
N GLU A 405 -1.56 0.37 15.22
CA GLU A 405 -0.49 0.91 16.08
C GLU A 405 -0.76 2.33 16.57
N GLY A 406 -1.75 3.02 16.00
CA GLY A 406 -2.03 4.41 16.32
C GLY A 406 -0.90 5.33 15.88
N TYR A 407 -0.40 6.19 16.75
CA TYR A 407 0.71 7.11 16.43
C TYR A 407 2.05 6.68 17.04
N ALA A 408 2.14 5.44 17.52
CA ALA A 408 3.37 4.91 18.12
C ALA A 408 4.46 4.56 17.08
N GLN A 409 4.10 4.48 15.80
CA GLN A 409 5.01 4.13 14.71
C GLN A 409 5.15 5.31 13.75
N ARG A 410 6.36 5.54 13.25
CA ARG A 410 6.71 6.76 12.49
C ARG A 410 7.41 6.40 11.19
N PHE A 411 6.68 6.48 10.08
CA PHE A 411 7.21 6.21 8.73
C PHE A 411 7.66 7.45 7.96
N GLY A 412 7.30 8.65 8.42
CA GLY A 412 7.43 9.87 7.62
C GLY A 412 8.87 10.31 7.39
N LEU A 413 9.15 10.88 6.22
CA LEU A 413 10.32 11.76 6.01
C LEU A 413 10.19 13.08 6.78
N VAL A 414 8.96 13.45 7.14
CA VAL A 414 8.64 14.65 7.92
C VAL A 414 8.02 14.21 9.25
N HIS A 415 8.59 14.68 10.34
CA HIS A 415 8.01 14.52 11.66
C HIS A 415 6.80 15.43 11.82
N VAL A 416 5.75 14.93 12.47
CA VAL A 416 4.60 15.75 12.88
C VAL A 416 4.45 15.71 14.39
N ASP A 417 4.49 16.89 15.01
CA ASP A 417 4.12 17.08 16.41
C ASP A 417 2.59 17.07 16.50
N LEU A 418 2.01 16.08 17.19
CA LEU A 418 0.55 15.87 17.20
C LEU A 418 -0.21 16.92 18.03
N ASP A 419 0.45 17.58 18.98
CA ASP A 419 -0.16 18.59 19.83
C ASP A 419 -0.27 19.94 19.10
N THR A 420 0.76 20.29 18.34
CA THR A 420 0.90 21.59 17.65
C THR A 420 0.59 21.51 16.16
N GLN A 421 0.61 20.31 15.60
CA GLN A 421 0.52 20.01 14.16
C GLN A 421 1.70 20.58 13.35
N GLU A 422 2.82 20.91 13.99
CA GLU A 422 4.02 21.41 13.33
C GLU A 422 4.72 20.29 12.53
N ARG A 423 5.14 20.61 11.30
CA ARG A 423 5.91 19.71 10.42
C ARG A 423 7.39 20.03 10.49
N THR A 424 8.20 19.04 10.86
CA THR A 424 9.67 19.15 10.91
C THR A 424 10.32 18.13 9.96
N PRO A 425 10.92 18.56 8.83
CA PRO A 425 11.69 17.66 7.98
C PRO A 425 12.80 16.94 8.75
N LYS A 426 12.92 15.63 8.57
CA LYS A 426 13.95 14.79 9.20
C LYS A 426 15.22 14.78 8.36
N ASP A 427 16.32 14.22 8.89
CA ASP A 427 17.57 14.08 8.13
C ASP A 427 17.36 13.26 6.84
N SER A 428 16.49 12.25 6.87
CA SER A 428 16.10 11.46 5.69
C SER A 428 15.40 12.27 4.59
N TYR A 429 14.63 13.32 4.92
CA TYR A 429 14.08 14.25 3.93
C TYR A 429 15.22 14.97 3.19
N GLY A 430 16.21 15.46 3.94
CA GLY A 430 17.39 16.11 3.38
C GLY A 430 18.20 15.17 2.48
N TRP A 431 18.44 13.94 2.94
CA TRP A 431 19.11 12.90 2.14
C TRP A 431 18.34 12.57 0.86
N TYR A 432 17.02 12.40 0.93
CA TYR A 432 16.21 12.08 -0.25
C TYR A 432 16.24 13.23 -1.25
N GLN A 433 16.18 14.49 -0.80
CA GLN A 433 16.35 15.66 -1.65
C GLN A 433 17.70 15.68 -2.39
N GLU A 434 18.79 15.26 -1.73
CA GLU A 434 20.11 15.13 -2.36
C GLU A 434 20.15 13.98 -3.37
N LEU A 435 19.54 12.85 -3.05
CA LEU A 435 19.37 11.74 -4.00
C LEU A 435 18.65 12.21 -5.27
N LEU A 436 17.50 12.88 -5.13
CA LEU A 436 16.71 13.35 -6.28
C LEU A 436 17.48 14.35 -7.15
N ARG A 437 18.29 15.23 -6.55
CA ARG A 437 19.17 16.13 -7.31
C ARG A 437 20.24 15.37 -8.07
N ALA A 438 20.76 14.28 -7.52
CA ALA A 438 21.76 13.46 -8.18
C ALA A 438 21.19 12.65 -9.35
N GLN A 439 19.89 12.37 -9.39
CA GLN A 439 19.21 11.63 -10.47
C GLN A 439 18.79 12.51 -11.66
N ARG A 440 19.15 13.80 -11.67
CA ARG A 440 18.69 14.81 -12.65
C ARG A 440 19.81 15.39 -13.49
#